data_AF-A0A2G7M211-F1
#
_entry.id   AF-A0A2G7M211-F1
#
_cell.length_a   1.000
_cell.length_b   1.000
_cell.length_c   1.000
_cell.angle_alpha   90.00
_cell.angle_beta   90.00
_cell.angle_gamma   90.00
#
_symmetry.space_group_name_H-M   'P 1'
#
loop_
_entity.id
_entity.type
_entity.pdbx_description
1 polymer ?
#
loop_
_entity_poly.entity_id
_entity_poly.type
_entity_poly.pdbx_seq_one_letter_code
_entity_poly.pdbx_strand_id
1 'polypeptide(L)'
;MFELKGDYLSWFGVFFSLLVMYYSFKYQYSKGPLEKQLYKVYLPMFLSIEKILYKKVEVIKPEDINRVTTTICEITDKHYELIKPDIIHWNKVLTKQLKETDKDYESINETYLELCSQIESQFEKTRRKMSLPTRGILYKLNNKQFASKSSLIINSLIVFLPPLLIIIGIALLFNLIIYSIN
;
A
#
# COMPACT_ATOMS: atom_id res chain seq x y z
N MET A 1 30.32 -51.59 -3.81
CA MET A 1 30.36 -50.30 -4.55
C MET A 1 28.92 -49.79 -4.59
N PHE A 2 28.56 -48.89 -3.67
CA PHE A 2 27.19 -48.41 -3.50
C PHE A 2 26.86 -47.39 -4.59
N GLU A 3 25.98 -47.75 -5.52
CA GLU A 3 25.34 -46.81 -6.44
C GLU A 3 24.26 -46.02 -5.69
N LEU A 4 24.67 -44.97 -4.99
CA LEU A 4 23.82 -44.00 -4.30
C LEU A 4 23.62 -42.72 -5.13
N LYS A 5 23.36 -42.86 -6.43
CA LYS A 5 23.17 -41.71 -7.35
C LYS A 5 21.71 -41.42 -7.72
N GLY A 6 20.75 -42.27 -7.34
CA GLY A 6 19.34 -42.15 -7.71
C GLY A 6 18.40 -41.50 -6.67
N ASP A 7 18.77 -41.44 -5.39
CA ASP A 7 17.83 -41.10 -4.32
C ASP A 7 17.75 -39.60 -3.98
N TYR A 8 18.85 -38.86 -4.05
CA TYR A 8 18.84 -37.45 -3.63
C TYR A 8 17.96 -36.57 -4.54
N LEU A 9 17.93 -36.88 -5.84
CA LEU A 9 17.12 -36.13 -6.81
C LEU A 9 15.62 -36.37 -6.59
N SER A 10 15.22 -37.60 -6.25
CA SER A 10 13.83 -37.94 -5.96
C SER A 10 13.37 -37.32 -4.63
N TRP A 11 14.19 -37.36 -3.58
CA TRP A 11 13.93 -36.68 -2.31
C TRP A 11 13.86 -35.16 -2.45
N PHE A 12 14.69 -34.55 -3.30
CA PHE A 12 14.61 -33.13 -3.63
C PHE A 12 13.30 -32.79 -4.34
N GLY A 13 12.87 -33.62 -5.30
CA GLY A 13 11.59 -33.47 -5.98
C GLY A 13 10.39 -33.57 -5.03
N VAL A 14 10.42 -34.52 -4.10
CA VAL A 14 9.39 -34.66 -3.04
C VAL A 14 9.39 -33.44 -2.13
N PHE A 15 10.55 -32.99 -1.66
CA PHE A 15 10.66 -31.80 -0.82
C PHE A 15 10.15 -30.54 -1.53
N PHE A 16 10.55 -30.32 -2.79
CA PHE A 16 10.08 -29.19 -3.59
C PHE A 16 8.57 -29.24 -3.82
N SER A 17 8.03 -30.44 -4.10
CA SER A 17 6.58 -30.63 -4.26
C SER A 17 5.81 -30.32 -2.98
N LEU A 18 6.32 -30.77 -1.82
CA LEU A 18 5.73 -30.44 -0.51
C LEU A 18 5.81 -28.94 -0.20
N LEU A 19 6.90 -28.28 -0.58
CA LEU A 19 7.07 -26.84 -0.43
C LEU A 19 6.06 -26.09 -1.29
N VAL A 20 5.97 -26.41 -2.59
CA VAL A 20 5.00 -25.81 -3.50
C VAL A 20 3.57 -26.05 -3.01
N MET A 21 3.26 -27.25 -2.55
CA MET A 21 1.96 -27.61 -1.99
C MET A 21 1.63 -26.78 -0.74
N TYR A 22 2.58 -26.65 0.21
CA TYR A 22 2.40 -25.83 1.41
C TYR A 22 2.13 -24.35 1.07
N TYR A 23 2.92 -23.76 0.17
CA TYR A 23 2.71 -22.38 -0.25
C TYR A 23 1.39 -22.19 -1.02
N SER A 24 1.02 -23.15 -1.87
CA SER A 24 -0.25 -23.13 -2.63
C SER A 24 -1.46 -23.23 -1.70
N PHE A 25 -1.44 -24.14 -0.72
CA PHE A 25 -2.51 -24.24 0.27
C PHE A 25 -2.60 -22.98 1.12
N LYS A 26 -1.47 -22.50 1.65
CA LYS A 26 -1.44 -21.27 2.46
C LYS A 26 -2.02 -20.07 1.68
N TYR A 27 -1.70 -19.97 0.40
CA TYR A 27 -2.26 -18.94 -0.48
C TYR A 27 -3.79 -19.09 -0.61
N GLN A 28 -4.29 -20.28 -0.96
CA GLN A 28 -5.73 -20.54 -1.11
C GLN A 28 -6.53 -20.26 0.17
N TYR A 29 -6.06 -20.72 1.34
CA TYR A 29 -6.74 -20.48 2.62
C TYR A 29 -6.79 -19.01 3.00
N SER A 30 -5.77 -18.22 2.65
CA SER A 30 -5.73 -16.80 2.95
C SER A 30 -6.63 -15.95 2.04
N LYS A 31 -6.99 -16.46 0.86
CA LYS A 31 -7.68 -15.69 -0.18
C LYS A 31 -9.08 -15.25 0.25
N GLY A 32 -9.87 -16.15 0.86
CA GLY A 32 -11.24 -15.85 1.28
C GLY A 32 -11.33 -14.70 2.31
N PRO A 33 -10.58 -14.75 3.43
CA PRO A 33 -10.51 -13.64 4.37
C PRO A 33 -9.97 -12.34 3.75
N LEU A 34 -8.93 -12.42 2.91
CA LEU A 34 -8.36 -11.25 2.23
C LEU A 34 -9.35 -10.58 1.29
N GLU A 35 -10.13 -11.37 0.55
CA GLU A 35 -11.17 -10.88 -0.36
C GLU A 35 -12.27 -10.16 0.42
N LYS A 36 -12.74 -10.75 1.53
CA LYS A 36 -13.71 -10.08 2.42
C LYS A 36 -13.14 -8.79 2.98
N GLN A 37 -11.90 -8.80 3.46
CA GLN A 37 -11.21 -7.60 3.95
C GLN A 37 -11.12 -6.51 2.88
N LEU A 38 -10.74 -6.87 1.65
CA LEU A 38 -10.63 -5.90 0.57
C LEU A 38 -11.99 -5.29 0.23
N TYR A 39 -12.97 -6.11 -0.13
CA TYR A 39 -14.21 -5.60 -0.72
C TYR A 39 -15.21 -5.07 0.31
N LYS A 40 -15.23 -5.61 1.53
CA LYS A 40 -16.18 -5.17 2.57
C LYS A 40 -15.63 -4.07 3.47
N VAL A 41 -14.31 -3.94 3.58
CA VAL A 41 -13.66 -3.01 4.52
C VAL A 41 -12.76 -2.01 3.79
N TYR A 42 -11.62 -2.46 3.27
CA TYR A 42 -10.56 -1.53 2.90
C TYR A 42 -10.88 -0.75 1.62
N LEU A 43 -11.58 -1.34 0.65
CA LEU A 43 -12.04 -0.65 -0.54
C LEU A 43 -13.07 0.45 -0.21
N PRO A 44 -14.19 0.17 0.50
CA PRO A 44 -15.15 1.24 0.82
C PRO A 44 -14.54 2.32 1.73
N MET A 45 -13.69 1.96 2.70
CA MET A 45 -12.94 2.96 3.49
C MET A 45 -12.05 3.82 2.60
N PHE A 46 -11.27 3.21 1.71
CA PHE A 46 -10.39 3.93 0.80
C PHE A 46 -11.16 4.87 -0.13
N LEU A 47 -12.26 4.41 -0.73
CA LEU A 47 -13.11 5.24 -1.60
C LEU A 47 -13.68 6.45 -0.87
N SER A 48 -13.98 6.32 0.43
CA SER A 48 -14.49 7.45 1.22
C SER A 48 -13.45 8.55 1.42
N ILE A 49 -12.17 8.18 1.53
CA ILE A 49 -11.06 9.13 1.79
C ILE A 49 -10.34 9.59 0.53
N GLU A 50 -10.41 8.85 -0.59
CA GLU A 50 -9.54 9.03 -1.76
C GLU A 50 -9.46 10.48 -2.26
N LYS A 51 -10.59 11.18 -2.32
CA LYS A 51 -10.67 12.58 -2.79
C LYS A 51 -10.02 13.59 -1.85
N ILE A 52 -9.90 13.25 -0.57
CA ILE A 52 -9.33 14.10 0.48
C ILE A 52 -8.02 13.55 1.06
N LEU A 53 -7.55 12.41 0.53
CA LEU A 53 -6.39 11.68 1.01
C LEU A 53 -5.15 12.58 1.08
N TYR A 54 -4.55 12.67 2.27
CA TYR A 54 -3.39 13.50 2.59
C TYR A 54 -3.53 15.01 2.33
N LYS A 55 -4.76 15.51 2.14
CA LYS A 55 -4.99 16.95 2.18
C LYS A 55 -4.92 17.44 3.63
N LYS A 56 -4.45 18.68 3.78
CA LYS A 56 -4.46 19.38 5.06
C LYS A 56 -5.89 19.56 5.57
N VAL A 57 -6.13 19.28 6.85
CA VAL A 57 -7.45 19.35 7.48
C VAL A 57 -8.09 20.74 7.32
N GLU A 58 -7.30 21.81 7.34
CA GLU A 58 -7.79 23.19 7.19
C GLU A 58 -8.36 23.48 5.78
N VAL A 59 -7.99 22.68 4.78
CA VAL A 59 -8.45 22.81 3.39
C VAL A 59 -9.64 21.89 3.10
N ILE A 60 -9.89 20.90 3.96
CA ILE A 60 -10.99 19.96 3.82
C ILE A 60 -12.25 20.55 4.47
N LYS A 61 -13.40 20.37 3.82
CA LYS A 61 -14.67 20.76 4.44
C LYS A 61 -14.92 19.88 5.67
N PRO A 62 -15.31 20.43 6.84
CA PRO A 62 -15.59 19.64 8.04
C PRO A 62 -16.59 18.49 7.81
N GLU A 63 -17.57 18.72 6.94
CA GLU A 63 -18.56 17.73 6.50
C GLU A 63 -17.94 16.50 5.82
N ASP A 64 -16.89 16.69 5.01
CA ASP A 64 -16.22 15.58 4.31
C ASP A 64 -15.47 14.69 5.31
N ILE A 65 -14.83 15.27 6.32
CA ILE A 65 -14.15 14.52 7.39
C ILE A 65 -15.17 13.77 8.24
N ASN A 66 -16.27 14.43 8.64
CA ASN A 66 -17.34 13.79 9.40
C ASN A 66 -17.99 12.64 8.62
N ARG A 67 -18.20 12.78 7.30
CA ARG A 67 -18.69 11.69 6.45
C ARG A 67 -17.72 10.52 6.44
N VAL A 68 -16.42 10.78 6.35
CA VAL A 68 -15.38 9.75 6.38
C VAL A 68 -15.38 9.00 7.71
N THR A 69 -15.32 9.72 8.84
CA THR A 69 -15.26 9.08 10.16
C THR A 69 -16.53 8.28 10.45
N THR A 70 -17.69 8.79 10.02
CA THR A 70 -18.98 8.07 10.12
C THR A 70 -18.97 6.81 9.26
N THR A 71 -18.55 6.90 7.99
CA THR A 71 -18.41 5.72 7.11
C THR A 71 -17.50 4.66 7.74
N ILE A 72 -16.37 5.07 8.32
CA ILE A 72 -15.44 4.14 8.97
C ILE A 72 -16.09 3.50 10.20
N CYS A 73 -16.85 4.25 11.01
CA CYS A 73 -17.62 3.69 12.13
C CYS A 73 -18.63 2.65 11.64
N GLU A 74 -19.43 2.96 10.61
CA GLU A 74 -20.44 2.04 10.08
C GLU A 74 -19.83 0.74 9.54
N ILE A 75 -18.67 0.81 8.88
CA ILE A 75 -17.94 -0.37 8.41
C ILE A 75 -17.39 -1.13 9.62
N THR A 76 -16.92 -0.43 10.65
CA THR A 76 -16.40 -1.03 11.89
C THR A 76 -17.48 -1.79 12.66
N ASP A 77 -18.68 -1.23 12.77
CA ASP A 77 -19.78 -1.89 13.47
C ASP A 77 -20.24 -3.17 12.75
N LYS A 78 -20.13 -3.21 11.41
CA LYS A 78 -20.54 -4.36 10.60
C LYS A 78 -19.48 -5.46 10.45
N HIS A 79 -18.21 -5.08 10.48
CA HIS A 79 -17.09 -5.94 10.06
C HIS A 79 -15.87 -5.83 11.00
N TYR A 80 -16.09 -5.56 12.29
CA TYR A 80 -15.03 -5.34 13.28
C TYR A 80 -13.88 -6.35 13.20
N GLU A 81 -14.19 -7.64 13.02
CA GLU A 81 -13.25 -8.76 12.96
C GLU A 81 -12.30 -8.72 11.76
N LEU A 82 -12.64 -7.95 10.73
CA LEU A 82 -11.88 -7.84 9.48
C LEU A 82 -10.94 -6.62 9.47
N ILE A 83 -11.04 -5.73 10.45
CA ILE A 83 -10.36 -4.42 10.46
C ILE A 83 -9.09 -4.47 11.32
N LYS A 84 -8.04 -3.79 10.87
CA LYS A 84 -6.85 -3.58 11.68
C LYS A 84 -7.18 -2.67 12.88
N PRO A 85 -6.83 -3.04 14.13
CA PRO A 85 -7.12 -2.25 15.33
C PRO A 85 -6.67 -0.79 15.25
N ASP A 86 -5.53 -0.51 14.62
CA ASP A 86 -5.01 0.85 14.47
C ASP A 86 -5.98 1.79 13.74
N ILE A 87 -6.69 1.30 12.72
CA ILE A 87 -7.68 2.13 11.99
C ILE A 87 -8.82 2.54 12.94
N ILE A 88 -9.28 1.60 13.77
CA ILE A 88 -10.33 1.84 14.77
C ILE A 88 -9.84 2.86 15.80
N HIS A 89 -8.62 2.69 16.29
CA HIS A 89 -7.99 3.61 17.24
C HIS A 89 -7.92 5.03 16.66
N TRP A 90 -7.29 5.21 15.50
CA TRP A 90 -7.11 6.52 14.89
C TRP A 90 -8.43 7.19 14.51
N ASN A 91 -9.42 6.43 14.03
CA ASN A 91 -10.75 6.97 13.77
C ASN A 91 -11.45 7.45 15.04
N LYS A 92 -11.29 6.72 16.16
CA LYS A 92 -11.83 7.12 17.46
C LYS A 92 -11.16 8.38 18.00
N VAL A 93 -9.83 8.46 17.91
CA VAL A 93 -9.06 9.66 18.31
C VAL A 93 -9.50 10.86 17.49
N LEU A 94 -9.53 10.73 16.16
CA LEU A 94 -9.94 11.80 15.25
C LEU A 94 -11.38 12.26 15.54
N THR A 95 -12.32 11.34 15.70
CA THR A 95 -13.72 11.66 16.02
C THR A 95 -13.85 12.39 17.35
N LYS A 96 -13.00 12.10 18.32
CA LYS A 96 -12.98 12.80 19.60
C LYS A 96 -12.49 14.24 19.42
N GLN A 97 -11.33 14.43 18.77
CA GLN A 97 -10.75 15.76 18.54
C GLN A 97 -11.68 16.67 17.72
N LEU A 98 -12.40 16.11 16.74
CA LEU A 98 -13.36 16.90 15.93
C LEU A 98 -14.54 17.46 16.75
N LYS A 99 -14.86 16.86 17.90
CA LYS A 99 -15.94 17.28 18.81
C LYS A 99 -15.47 18.25 19.89
N GLU A 100 -14.16 18.41 20.07
CA GLU A 100 -13.60 19.32 21.07
C GLU A 100 -13.86 20.78 20.66
N THR A 101 -14.15 21.62 21.67
CA THR A 101 -14.50 23.04 21.46
C THR A 101 -13.26 23.86 21.09
N ASP A 102 -12.11 23.51 21.66
CA ASP A 102 -10.82 24.08 21.29
C ASP A 102 -10.11 23.14 20.31
N LYS A 103 -9.98 23.58 19.05
CA LYS A 103 -9.48 22.74 17.96
C LYS A 103 -8.00 23.01 17.73
N ASP A 104 -7.17 22.10 18.22
CA ASP A 104 -5.79 21.99 17.77
C ASP A 104 -5.74 21.37 16.37
N TYR A 105 -5.74 22.23 15.34
CA TYR A 105 -5.71 21.80 13.95
C TYR A 105 -4.45 21.03 13.57
N GLU A 106 -3.32 21.27 14.24
CA GLU A 106 -2.07 20.56 13.96
C GLU A 106 -2.19 19.11 14.44
N SER A 107 -2.63 18.90 15.68
CA SER A 107 -2.86 17.56 16.23
C SER A 107 -3.95 16.78 15.48
N ILE A 108 -5.04 17.46 15.09
CA ILE A 108 -6.10 16.85 14.25
C ILE A 108 -5.53 16.42 12.90
N ASN A 109 -4.69 17.26 12.29
CA ASN A 109 -4.08 16.96 11.00
C ASN A 109 -3.13 15.77 11.09
N GLU A 110 -2.29 15.67 12.12
CA GLU A 110 -1.43 14.48 12.33
C GLU A 110 -2.26 13.20 12.47
N THR A 111 -3.30 13.24 13.31
CA THR A 111 -4.21 12.11 13.54
C THR A 111 -4.91 11.69 12.24
N TYR A 112 -5.37 12.66 11.46
CA TYR A 112 -5.98 12.43 10.15
C TYR A 112 -5.02 11.80 9.14
N LEU A 113 -3.78 12.29 9.07
CA LEU A 113 -2.74 11.74 8.18
C LEU A 113 -2.40 10.30 8.56
N GLU A 114 -2.34 9.98 9.85
CA GLU A 114 -2.08 8.62 10.31
C GLU A 114 -3.23 7.68 9.97
N LEU A 115 -4.49 8.11 10.15
CA LEU A 115 -5.66 7.35 9.71
C LEU A 115 -5.62 7.08 8.20
N CYS A 116 -5.32 8.10 7.39
CA CYS A 116 -5.16 7.98 5.95
C CYS A 116 -4.08 6.96 5.57
N SER A 117 -2.92 7.04 6.23
CA SER A 117 -1.79 6.14 6.05
C SER A 117 -2.16 4.69 6.33
N GLN A 118 -2.85 4.42 7.44
CA GLN A 118 -3.27 3.06 7.80
C GLN A 118 -4.28 2.49 6.80
N ILE A 119 -5.28 3.29 6.37
CA ILE A 119 -6.29 2.85 5.40
C ILE A 119 -5.65 2.59 4.03
N GLU A 120 -4.85 3.53 3.51
CA GLU A 120 -4.13 3.36 2.24
C GLU A 120 -3.23 2.11 2.29
N SER A 121 -2.46 1.96 3.38
CA SER A 121 -1.53 0.84 3.55
C SER A 121 -2.26 -0.49 3.52
N GLN A 122 -3.36 -0.65 4.26
CA GLN A 122 -4.14 -1.88 4.21
C GLN A 122 -4.79 -2.09 2.85
N PHE A 123 -5.36 -1.06 2.23
CA PHE A 123 -5.94 -1.16 0.89
C PHE A 123 -4.94 -1.69 -0.15
N GLU A 124 -3.78 -1.05 -0.27
CA GLU A 124 -2.73 -1.45 -1.22
C GLU A 124 -2.15 -2.83 -0.89
N LYS A 125 -1.92 -3.11 0.41
CA LYS A 125 -1.40 -4.41 0.86
C LYS A 125 -2.36 -5.55 0.52
N THR A 126 -3.66 -5.35 0.71
CA THR A 126 -4.67 -6.39 0.46
C THR A 126 -4.80 -6.63 -1.05
N ARG A 127 -4.83 -5.57 -1.87
CA ARG A 127 -4.78 -5.69 -3.34
C ARG A 127 -3.54 -6.45 -3.82
N ARG A 128 -2.36 -6.10 -3.31
CA ARG A 128 -1.10 -6.76 -3.67
C ARG A 128 -1.10 -8.25 -3.33
N LYS A 129 -1.59 -8.62 -2.14
CA LYS A 129 -1.71 -10.03 -1.74
C LYS A 129 -2.70 -10.82 -2.61
N MET A 130 -3.70 -10.15 -3.14
CA MET A 130 -4.66 -10.73 -4.09
C MET A 130 -4.19 -10.67 -5.55
N SER A 131 -2.95 -10.25 -5.80
CA SER A 131 -2.40 -10.07 -7.15
C SER A 131 -3.23 -9.12 -8.02
N LEU A 132 -3.90 -8.14 -7.40
CA LEU A 132 -4.64 -7.10 -8.09
C LEU A 132 -3.72 -5.90 -8.40
N PRO A 133 -4.00 -5.12 -9.46
CA PRO A 133 -3.26 -3.90 -9.75
C PRO A 133 -3.25 -2.97 -8.52
N THR A 134 -2.14 -2.31 -8.24
CA THR A 134 -1.99 -1.31 -7.16
C THR A 134 -1.83 0.09 -7.75
N ARG A 135 -2.09 1.16 -6.98
CA ARG A 135 -1.87 2.52 -7.49
C ARG A 135 -0.38 2.77 -7.72
N GLY A 136 -0.03 3.07 -8.96
CA GLY A 136 1.34 3.40 -9.35
C GLY A 136 1.80 4.76 -8.81
N ILE A 137 3.11 4.97 -8.78
CA ILE A 137 3.72 6.21 -8.28
C ILE A 137 3.23 7.43 -9.09
N LEU A 138 3.13 7.30 -10.41
CA LEU A 138 2.65 8.37 -11.29
C LEU A 138 1.22 8.81 -10.97
N TYR A 139 0.34 7.84 -10.67
CA TYR A 139 -1.04 8.15 -10.25
C TYR A 139 -1.04 8.97 -8.94
N LYS A 140 -0.23 8.58 -7.96
CA LYS A 140 -0.11 9.31 -6.68
C LYS A 140 0.45 10.72 -6.88
N LEU A 141 1.43 10.87 -7.79
CA LEU A 141 2.01 12.15 -8.19
C LEU A 141 0.95 13.09 -8.77
N ASN A 142 0.20 12.62 -9.77
CA ASN A 142 -0.82 13.42 -10.44
C ASN A 142 -1.94 13.86 -9.50
N ASN A 143 -2.28 13.03 -8.50
CA ASN A 143 -3.31 13.34 -7.51
C ASN A 143 -2.79 14.01 -6.23
N LYS A 144 -1.48 14.30 -6.13
CA LYS A 144 -0.82 14.88 -4.94
C LYS A 144 -1.07 14.09 -3.65
N GLN A 145 -1.16 12.76 -3.75
CA GLN A 145 -1.46 11.87 -2.64
C GLN A 145 -0.18 11.37 -1.96
N PHE A 146 0.45 12.21 -1.13
CA PHE A 146 1.66 11.87 -0.39
C PHE A 146 1.55 12.19 1.10
N ALA A 147 1.91 11.22 1.95
CA ALA A 147 1.93 11.39 3.40
C ALA A 147 2.93 12.46 3.85
N SER A 148 4.04 12.63 3.13
CA SER A 148 5.09 13.59 3.49
C SER A 148 5.83 14.16 2.29
N LYS A 149 6.46 15.32 2.46
CA LYS A 149 7.33 15.94 1.44
C LYS A 149 8.51 15.04 1.07
N SER A 150 9.08 14.31 2.04
CA SER A 150 10.16 13.35 1.79
C SER A 150 9.69 12.19 0.91
N SER A 151 8.48 11.67 1.15
CA SER A 151 7.90 10.61 0.30
C SER A 151 7.70 11.08 -1.13
N LEU A 152 7.34 12.35 -1.35
CA LEU A 152 7.22 12.94 -2.69
C LEU A 152 8.58 12.97 -3.39
N ILE A 153 9.63 13.46 -2.71
CA ILE A 153 10.99 13.54 -3.28
C ILE A 153 11.50 12.15 -3.68
N ILE A 154 11.41 11.17 -2.79
CA ILE A 154 11.85 9.79 -3.06
C ILE A 154 11.08 9.19 -4.23
N ASN A 155 9.75 9.34 -4.24
CA ASN A 155 8.92 8.81 -5.32
C ASN A 155 9.22 9.48 -6.67
N SER A 156 9.46 10.79 -6.69
CA SER A 156 9.88 11.50 -7.90
C SER A 156 11.23 10.97 -8.41
N LEU A 157 12.22 10.77 -7.52
CA LEU A 157 13.50 10.20 -7.90
C LEU A 157 13.36 8.79 -8.52
N ILE A 158 12.52 7.92 -7.95
CA ILE A 158 12.27 6.58 -8.49
C ILE A 158 11.69 6.64 -9.92
N VAL A 159 10.88 7.65 -10.23
CA VAL A 159 10.29 7.83 -11.57
C VAL A 159 11.29 8.39 -12.57
N PHE A 160 12.10 9.37 -12.18
CA PHE A 160 12.98 10.10 -13.11
C PHE A 160 14.39 9.50 -13.24
N LEU A 161 14.90 8.78 -12.24
CA LEU A 161 16.26 8.25 -12.25
C LEU A 161 16.48 7.13 -13.29
N PRO A 162 15.58 6.14 -13.46
CA PRO A 162 15.78 5.06 -14.43
C PRO A 162 15.97 5.54 -15.88
N PRO A 163 15.12 6.41 -16.46
CA PRO A 163 15.33 6.87 -17.83
C PRO A 163 16.63 7.68 -17.97
N LEU A 164 17.02 8.44 -16.94
CA LEU A 164 18.27 9.19 -16.94
C LEU A 164 19.49 8.25 -16.98
N LEU A 165 19.48 7.16 -16.21
CA LEU A 165 20.53 6.14 -16.24
C LEU A 165 20.61 5.44 -17.59
N ILE A 166 19.47 5.18 -18.24
CA ILE A 166 19.42 4.61 -19.59
C ILE A 166 20.06 5.56 -20.61
N ILE A 167 19.73 6.85 -20.57
CA ILE A 167 20.31 7.87 -21.47
C ILE A 167 21.83 7.96 -21.28
N ILE A 168 22.30 8.00 -20.03
CA ILE A 168 23.75 8.00 -19.73
C ILE A 168 24.41 6.72 -20.24
N GLY A 169 23.80 5.56 -20.03
CA GLY A 169 24.29 4.27 -20.53
C GLY A 169 24.45 4.26 -22.05
N ILE A 170 23.44 4.76 -22.78
CA ILE A 170 23.49 4.86 -24.25
C ILE A 170 24.61 5.82 -24.70
N ALA A 171 24.75 6.98 -24.04
CA ALA A 171 25.79 7.95 -24.37
C ALA A 171 27.22 7.40 -24.12
N LEU A 172 27.42 6.62 -23.06
CA LEU A 172 28.69 5.95 -22.78
C LEU A 172 29.00 4.87 -23.82
N LEU A 173 28.02 4.04 -24.17
CA LEU A 173 28.18 3.03 -25.23
C LEU A 173 28.53 3.67 -26.57
N PHE A 174 27.88 4.78 -26.92
CA PHE A 174 28.14 5.49 -28.17
C PHE A 174 29.58 6.04 -28.22
N ASN A 175 30.06 6.64 -27.13
CA ASN A 175 31.45 7.10 -27.02
C ASN A 175 32.46 5.95 -27.13
N LEU A 176 32.19 4.80 -26.52
CA LEU A 176 33.05 3.62 -26.61
C LEU A 176 33.14 3.09 -28.05
N ILE A 177 32.02 3.07 -28.78
CA ILE A 177 31.98 2.65 -30.18
C ILE A 177 32.81 3.60 -31.05
N ILE A 178 32.66 4.92 -30.88
CA ILE A 178 33.47 5.91 -31.61
C ILE A 178 34.97 5.73 -31.33
N TYR A 179 35.34 5.53 -30.06
CA TYR A 179 36.73 5.29 -29.67
C TYR A 179 37.29 3.98 -30.24
N SER A 180 36.46 2.95 -30.42
CA SER A 180 36.90 1.67 -31.00
C SER A 180 37.08 1.71 -32.53
N ILE A 181 36.51 2.71 -33.21
CA ILE A 181 36.58 2.87 -34.67
C ILE A 181 37.74 3.77 -35.09
N ASN A 182 38.12 4.73 -34.23
CA ASN A 182 39.29 5.61 -34.42
C ASN A 182 40.57 4.96 -33.92
#